data_AF-W4VE07-F1
#
_entry.id   AF-W4VE07-F1
#
_cell.length_a   1.000
_cell.length_b   1.000
_cell.length_c   1.000
_cell.angle_alpha   90.00
_cell.angle_beta   90.00
_cell.angle_gamma   90.00
#
_symmetry.space_group_name_H-M   'P 1'
#
loop_
_entity.id
_entity.type
_entity.pdbx_description
1 polymer ?
#
loop_
_entity_poly.entity_id
_entity_poly.type
_entity_poly.pdbx_seq_one_letter_code
_entity_poly.pdbx_strand_id
1 'polypeptide(L)'
;MQKIFDTYFYKNKTTAIKDNIKTLKEKRKTLEGQWNQENKNSSIDCLDEHTDNEIKAQLEDQLTKLTEQKIKLSSHLEKVSRQFTILKDKYHQTKLNELEEEYQTLNILKKDYEQYKNVVHKLHIERDMQKKKCDRLKQERESHVLSQLAVITEGKACPVCGSLYHSHLESYQEQTPSEAIIEKEMKKLTTLDEETKEMEKILSHIRISNDKKNLLFSQLLRNTTIGGDQLTNAWKNDIQAILQKKDELITKQQIINVQTEQLVGTIQRISDLELQMKDINKEYKHMVKMATVAREVIRQEFYINPDIVT
;
A
#
# COMPACT_ATOMS: atom_id res chain seq x y z
N MET A 1 0.31 25.92 5.87
CA MET A 1 1.30 27.01 6.02
C MET A 1 1.75 27.64 4.70
N GLN A 2 1.87 26.88 3.60
CA GLN A 2 2.24 27.43 2.26
C GLN A 2 1.40 28.63 1.80
N LYS A 3 0.06 28.54 1.89
CA LYS A 3 -0.87 29.61 1.43
C LYS A 3 -0.72 30.94 2.18
N ILE A 4 -0.27 30.91 3.44
CA ILE A 4 -0.05 32.12 4.23
C ILE A 4 1.24 32.81 3.79
N PHE A 5 2.28 32.03 3.48
CA PHE A 5 3.56 32.54 2.99
C PHE A 5 3.44 33.21 1.61
N ASP A 6 2.71 32.59 0.68
CA ASP A 6 2.51 33.16 -0.66
C ASP A 6 1.77 34.50 -0.59
N THR A 7 0.70 34.58 0.23
CA THR A 7 -0.11 35.80 0.35
C THR A 7 0.68 36.97 0.94
N TYR A 8 1.52 36.72 1.95
CA TYR A 8 2.38 37.76 2.55
C TYR A 8 3.52 38.19 1.62
N PHE A 9 4.14 37.24 0.91
CA PHE A 9 5.24 37.53 0.00
C PHE A 9 4.81 38.38 -1.20
N TYR A 10 3.68 38.04 -1.82
CA TYR A 10 3.14 38.83 -2.94
C TYR A 10 2.61 40.20 -2.48
N LYS A 11 2.03 40.29 -1.27
CA LYS A 11 1.59 41.58 -0.70
C LYS A 11 2.78 42.54 -0.49
N ASN A 12 3.89 42.06 0.08
CA ASN A 12 5.10 42.87 0.30
C ASN A 12 5.78 43.29 -1.01
N LYS A 13 5.83 42.43 -2.02
CA LYS A 13 6.34 42.83 -3.35
C LYS A 13 5.43 43.87 -4.01
N THR A 14 4.12 43.76 -3.85
CA THR A 14 3.16 44.71 -4.43
C THR A 14 3.24 46.09 -3.78
N THR A 15 3.43 46.17 -2.46
CA THR A 15 3.66 47.46 -1.77
C THR A 15 4.98 48.09 -2.19
N ALA A 16 6.06 47.31 -2.26
CA ALA A 16 7.36 47.81 -2.73
C ALA A 16 7.29 48.35 -4.18
N ILE A 17 6.53 47.69 -5.06
CA ILE A 17 6.31 48.16 -6.43
C ILE A 17 5.49 49.46 -6.45
N LYS A 18 4.45 49.57 -5.62
CA LYS A 18 3.64 50.80 -5.52
C LYS A 18 4.45 51.99 -5.02
N ASP A 19 5.30 51.78 -4.02
CA ASP A 19 6.17 52.82 -3.49
C ASP A 19 7.17 53.28 -4.57
N ASN A 20 7.82 52.35 -5.27
CA ASN A 20 8.71 52.67 -6.39
C ASN A 20 8.01 53.47 -7.50
N ILE A 21 6.76 53.13 -7.84
CA ILE A 21 5.96 53.89 -8.83
C ILE A 21 5.71 55.32 -8.35
N LYS A 22 5.43 55.51 -7.05
CA LYS A 22 5.23 56.85 -6.47
C LYS A 22 6.51 57.67 -6.53
N THR A 23 7.64 57.11 -6.13
CA THR A 23 8.95 57.78 -6.18
C THR A 23 9.34 58.15 -7.62
N LEU A 24 9.05 57.28 -8.59
CA LEU A 24 9.30 57.56 -10.01
C LEU A 24 8.40 58.68 -10.55
N LYS A 25 7.14 58.77 -10.12
CA LYS A 25 6.24 59.88 -10.49
C LYS A 25 6.71 61.21 -9.92
N GLU A 26 7.19 61.23 -8.67
CA GLU A 26 7.77 62.43 -8.06
C GLU A 26 9.04 62.87 -8.79
N LYS A 27 9.97 61.94 -9.08
CA LYS A 27 11.17 62.24 -9.89
C LYS A 27 10.83 62.79 -11.28
N ARG A 28 9.82 62.23 -11.95
CA ARG A 28 9.35 62.72 -13.25
C ARG A 28 8.85 64.16 -13.14
N LYS A 29 8.03 64.47 -12.13
CA LYS A 29 7.50 65.82 -11.91
C LYS A 29 8.60 66.84 -11.63
N THR A 30 9.64 66.45 -10.87
CA THR A 30 10.80 67.31 -10.61
C THR A 30 11.60 67.58 -11.88
N LEU A 31 11.88 66.55 -12.68
CA LEU A 31 12.59 66.70 -13.97
C LEU A 31 11.81 67.57 -14.97
N GLU A 32 10.49 67.42 -15.00
CA GLU A 32 9.61 68.22 -15.87
C GLU A 32 9.56 69.68 -15.41
N GLY A 33 9.66 69.94 -14.10
CA GLY A 33 9.84 71.29 -13.55
C GLY A 33 11.19 71.91 -13.95
N GLN A 34 12.28 71.14 -13.84
CA GLN A 34 13.62 71.58 -14.24
C GLN A 34 13.70 71.89 -15.74
N TRP A 35 13.16 71.00 -16.58
CA TRP A 35 13.11 71.21 -18.04
C TRP A 35 12.33 72.47 -18.42
N ASN A 36 11.17 72.71 -17.81
CA ASN A 36 10.39 73.92 -18.07
C ASN A 36 11.08 75.21 -17.59
N GLN A 37 11.96 75.11 -16.59
CA GLN A 37 12.73 76.25 -16.09
C GLN A 37 13.95 76.54 -16.99
N GLU A 38 14.64 75.50 -17.46
CA GLU A 38 15.73 75.63 -18.44
C GLU A 38 15.23 76.16 -19.78
N ASN A 39 14.07 75.72 -20.25
CA ASN A 39 13.48 76.20 -21.51
C ASN A 39 13.05 77.67 -21.44
N LYS A 40 12.71 78.18 -20.25
CA LYS A 40 12.43 79.62 -20.03
C LYS A 40 13.69 80.47 -19.93
N ASN A 41 14.82 79.88 -19.55
CA ASN A 41 16.10 80.56 -19.42
C ASN A 41 16.94 80.51 -20.70
N SER A 42 16.54 79.72 -21.70
CA SER A 42 17.16 79.69 -23.02
C SER A 42 16.71 80.91 -23.85
N SER A 43 17.30 82.07 -23.58
CA SER A 43 17.34 83.15 -24.56
C SER A 43 18.27 82.69 -25.68
N ILE A 44 17.69 82.18 -26.77
CA ILE A 44 18.41 81.92 -28.02
C ILE A 44 18.76 83.27 -28.63
N ASP A 45 19.89 83.83 -28.20
CA ASP A 45 20.66 84.79 -28.98
C ASP A 45 22.11 84.74 -28.49
N CYS A 46 22.98 84.32 -29.43
CA CYS A 46 24.45 84.26 -29.36
C CYS A 46 25.07 83.08 -28.58
N LEU A 47 25.18 81.91 -29.24
CA LEU A 47 26.27 80.96 -28.97
C LEU A 47 27.22 80.97 -30.17
N ASP A 48 28.49 81.26 -29.88
CA ASP A 48 29.59 81.32 -30.83
C ASP A 48 29.92 79.89 -31.31
N GLU A 49 30.29 79.72 -32.57
CA GLU A 49 30.52 78.42 -33.23
C GLU A 49 31.61 77.58 -32.51
N HIS A 50 32.47 78.25 -31.72
CA HIS A 50 33.47 77.64 -30.86
C HIS A 50 32.87 76.94 -29.62
N THR A 51 31.87 77.55 -28.98
CA THR A 51 31.17 76.97 -27.81
C THR A 51 30.31 75.76 -28.20
N ASP A 52 29.72 75.77 -29.39
CA ASP A 52 28.92 74.64 -29.90
C ASP A 52 29.79 73.40 -30.17
N ASN A 53 31.00 73.60 -30.70
CA ASN A 53 31.95 72.51 -30.93
C ASN A 53 32.51 71.92 -29.62
N GLU A 54 32.71 72.75 -28.59
CA GLU A 54 33.20 72.30 -27.28
C GLU A 54 32.13 71.52 -26.51
N ILE A 55 30.87 71.97 -26.55
CA ILE A 55 29.72 71.23 -26.00
C ILE A 55 29.53 69.90 -26.72
N LYS A 56 29.64 69.90 -28.06
CA LYS A 56 29.54 68.67 -28.85
C LYS A 56 30.65 67.66 -28.51
N ALA A 57 31.89 68.11 -28.33
CA ALA A 57 32.99 67.25 -27.92
C ALA A 57 32.79 66.66 -26.51
N GLN A 58 32.27 67.45 -25.56
CA GLN A 58 31.94 66.96 -24.22
C GLN A 58 30.80 65.93 -24.25
N LEU A 59 29.78 66.15 -25.07
CA LEU A 59 28.67 65.20 -25.25
C LEU A 59 29.15 63.91 -25.90
N GLU A 60 30.01 63.97 -26.91
CA GLU A 60 30.62 62.80 -27.56
C GLU A 60 31.48 61.98 -26.57
N ASP A 61 32.28 62.63 -25.73
CA ASP A 61 33.07 61.98 -24.66
C ASP A 61 32.19 61.35 -23.57
N GLN A 62 31.07 61.98 -23.20
CA GLN A 62 30.10 61.36 -22.30
C GLN A 62 29.40 60.16 -22.95
N LEU A 63 29.09 60.23 -24.24
CA LEU A 63 28.47 59.16 -25.01
C LEU A 63 29.38 57.94 -25.13
N THR A 64 30.69 58.14 -25.36
CA THR A 64 31.67 57.05 -25.39
C THR A 64 31.82 56.41 -24.02
N LYS A 65 31.94 57.20 -22.93
CA LYS A 65 31.99 56.69 -21.55
C LYS A 65 30.75 55.88 -21.17
N LEU A 66 29.55 56.36 -21.52
CA LEU A 66 28.29 55.64 -21.28
C LEU A 66 28.20 54.36 -22.12
N THR A 67 28.70 54.38 -23.35
CA THR A 67 28.74 53.19 -24.22
C THR A 67 29.68 52.12 -23.66
N GLU A 68 30.85 52.51 -23.18
CA GLU A 68 31.78 51.60 -22.49
C GLU A 68 31.17 51.01 -21.22
N GLN A 69 30.50 51.82 -20.40
CA GLN A 69 29.80 51.36 -19.20
C GLN A 69 28.69 50.36 -19.56
N LYS A 70 27.91 50.63 -20.61
CA LYS A 70 26.87 49.73 -21.11
C LYS A 70 27.46 48.38 -21.55
N ILE A 71 28.60 48.38 -22.26
CA ILE A 71 29.29 47.15 -22.68
C ILE A 71 29.76 46.36 -21.47
N LYS A 72 30.38 47.02 -20.48
CA LYS A 72 30.84 46.38 -19.23
C LYS A 72 29.67 45.76 -18.45
N LEU A 73 28.55 46.48 -18.33
CA LEU A 73 27.33 46.00 -17.68
C LEU A 73 26.71 44.81 -18.43
N SER A 74 26.65 44.87 -19.76
CA SER A 74 26.13 43.77 -20.58
C SER A 74 26.97 42.50 -20.41
N SER A 75 28.30 42.63 -20.44
CA SER A 75 29.22 41.52 -20.19
C SER A 75 29.05 40.92 -18.79
N HIS A 76 28.85 41.77 -17.77
CA HIS A 76 28.60 41.30 -16.42
C HIS A 76 27.26 40.56 -16.29
N LEU A 77 26.20 41.09 -16.92
CA LEU A 77 24.88 40.47 -16.92
C LEU A 77 24.88 39.10 -17.60
N GLU A 78 25.61 38.95 -18.72
CA GLU A 78 25.80 37.65 -19.37
C GLU A 78 26.53 36.65 -18.46
N LYS A 79 27.59 37.08 -17.77
CA LYS A 79 28.31 36.21 -16.82
C LYS A 79 27.41 35.73 -15.68
N VAL A 80 26.63 36.63 -15.10
CA VAL A 80 25.67 36.30 -14.02
C VAL A 80 24.58 35.37 -14.55
N SER A 81 24.05 35.61 -15.75
CA SER A 81 23.04 34.74 -16.37
C SER A 81 23.57 33.32 -16.62
N ARG A 82 24.80 33.18 -17.09
CA ARG A 82 25.46 31.87 -17.24
C ARG A 82 25.65 31.18 -15.90
N GLN A 83 26.14 31.89 -14.88
CA GLN A 83 26.31 31.33 -13.53
C GLN A 83 24.98 30.88 -12.93
N PHE A 84 23.91 31.65 -13.12
CA PHE A 84 22.57 31.29 -12.66
C PHE A 84 22.07 30.02 -13.36
N THR A 85 22.30 29.88 -14.66
CA THR A 85 21.93 28.68 -15.43
C THR A 85 22.68 27.45 -14.92
N ILE A 86 24.01 27.56 -14.73
CA ILE A 86 24.83 26.47 -14.18
C ILE A 86 24.38 26.05 -12.78
N LEU A 87 24.09 27.02 -11.91
CA LEU A 87 23.62 26.73 -10.54
C LEU A 87 22.24 26.06 -10.56
N LYS A 88 21.34 26.52 -11.43
CA LYS A 88 20.02 25.93 -11.61
C LYS A 88 20.14 24.48 -12.08
N ASP A 89 20.95 24.22 -13.09
CA ASP A 89 21.16 22.87 -13.63
C ASP A 89 21.80 21.96 -12.59
N LYS A 90 22.82 22.46 -11.86
CA LYS A 90 23.46 21.72 -10.77
C LYS A 90 22.46 21.37 -9.66
N TYR A 91 21.61 22.31 -9.25
CA TYR A 91 20.57 22.07 -8.25
C TYR A 91 19.59 20.99 -8.71
N HIS A 92 19.11 21.06 -9.95
CA HIS A 92 18.21 20.06 -10.50
C HIS A 92 18.87 18.68 -10.59
N GLN A 93 20.13 18.63 -11.03
CA GLN A 93 20.88 17.38 -11.16
C GLN A 93 21.15 16.73 -9.80
N THR A 94 21.55 17.50 -8.78
CA THR A 94 21.69 16.99 -7.42
C THR A 94 20.36 16.47 -6.89
N LYS A 95 19.26 17.21 -7.08
CA LYS A 95 17.94 16.78 -6.63
C LYS A 95 17.47 15.51 -7.31
N LEU A 96 17.77 15.33 -8.60
CA LEU A 96 17.47 14.11 -9.35
C LEU A 96 18.32 12.92 -8.89
N ASN A 97 19.62 13.12 -8.65
CA ASN A 97 20.50 12.06 -8.18
C ASN A 97 20.10 11.55 -6.79
N GLU A 98 19.83 12.46 -5.84
CA GLU A 98 19.31 12.10 -4.51
C GLU A 98 18.06 11.23 -4.62
N LEU A 99 17.22 11.54 -5.61
CA LEU A 99 15.97 10.83 -5.85
C LEU A 99 16.15 9.45 -6.45
N GLU A 100 17.09 9.34 -7.37
CA GLU A 100 17.45 8.08 -7.99
C GLU A 100 18.04 7.13 -6.95
N GLU A 101 18.92 7.62 -6.08
CA GLU A 101 19.46 6.86 -4.95
C GLU A 101 18.37 6.39 -3.98
N GLU A 102 17.42 7.28 -3.64
CA GLU A 102 16.27 6.94 -2.80
C GLU A 102 15.42 5.84 -3.48
N TYR A 103 15.15 5.98 -4.78
CA TYR A 103 14.39 5.01 -5.54
C TYR A 103 15.07 3.63 -5.59
N GLN A 104 16.38 3.59 -5.84
CA GLN A 104 17.18 2.37 -5.89
C GLN A 104 17.17 1.64 -4.53
N THR A 105 17.45 2.37 -3.44
CA THR A 105 17.39 1.84 -2.07
C THR A 105 16.05 1.19 -1.79
N LEU A 106 14.98 1.83 -2.26
CA LEU A 106 13.64 1.35 -2.02
C LEU A 106 13.20 0.24 -2.99
N ASN A 107 13.88 0.04 -4.12
CA ASN A 107 13.65 -1.11 -4.99
C ASN A 107 14.26 -2.38 -4.38
N ILE A 108 15.40 -2.23 -3.68
CA ILE A 108 15.98 -3.29 -2.85
C ILE A 108 14.99 -3.67 -1.74
N LEU A 109 14.47 -2.68 -1.00
CA LEU A 109 13.50 -2.92 0.07
C LEU A 109 12.21 -3.61 -0.41
N LYS A 110 11.78 -3.35 -1.66
CA LYS A 110 10.63 -4.05 -2.27
C LYS A 110 10.94 -5.53 -2.55
N LYS A 111 12.16 -5.84 -3.01
CA LYS A 111 12.58 -7.24 -3.17
C LYS A 111 12.62 -7.95 -1.83
N ASP A 112 13.14 -7.29 -0.81
CA ASP A 112 13.21 -7.81 0.56
C ASP A 112 11.81 -8.06 1.12
N TYR A 113 10.87 -7.12 0.91
CA TYR A 113 9.47 -7.30 1.30
C TYR A 113 8.86 -8.59 0.72
N GLU A 114 9.05 -8.84 -0.57
CA GLU A 114 8.47 -10.02 -1.21
C GLU A 114 9.14 -11.32 -0.74
N GLN A 115 10.45 -11.28 -0.46
CA GLN A 115 11.16 -12.40 0.18
C GLN A 115 10.63 -12.67 1.59
N TYR A 116 10.48 -11.64 2.42
CA TYR A 116 9.97 -11.77 3.78
C TYR A 116 8.52 -12.24 3.82
N LYS A 117 7.69 -11.82 2.85
CA LYS A 117 6.31 -12.30 2.70
C LYS A 117 6.26 -13.79 2.42
N ASN A 118 7.16 -14.30 1.59
CA ASN A 118 7.27 -15.73 1.35
C ASN A 118 7.72 -16.49 2.60
N VAL A 119 8.62 -15.91 3.40
CA VAL A 119 9.05 -16.50 4.68
C VAL A 119 7.90 -16.57 5.67
N VAL A 120 7.16 -15.47 5.88
CA VAL A 120 5.97 -15.43 6.76
C VAL A 120 4.92 -16.45 6.32
N HIS A 121 4.69 -16.58 5.01
CA HIS A 121 3.75 -17.56 4.48
C HIS A 121 4.18 -19.00 4.79
N LYS A 122 5.47 -19.34 4.63
CA LYS A 122 6.00 -20.66 4.99
C LYS A 122 5.88 -20.93 6.49
N LEU A 123 6.20 -19.95 7.34
CA LEU A 123 6.04 -20.07 8.79
C LEU A 123 4.58 -20.30 9.20
N HIS A 124 3.63 -19.62 8.55
CA HIS A 124 2.20 -19.86 8.75
C HIS A 124 1.80 -21.31 8.45
N ILE A 125 2.25 -21.84 7.30
CA ILE A 125 1.97 -23.22 6.92
C ILE A 125 2.56 -24.19 7.95
N GLU A 126 3.82 -24.00 8.35
CA GLU A 126 4.50 -24.86 9.31
C GLU A 126 3.81 -24.83 10.69
N ARG A 127 3.45 -23.63 11.17
CA ARG A 127 2.68 -23.44 12.40
C ARG A 127 1.35 -24.19 12.34
N ASP A 128 0.60 -24.07 11.23
CA ASP A 128 -0.69 -24.72 11.08
C ASP A 128 -0.58 -26.25 11.02
N MET A 129 0.47 -26.78 10.38
CA MET A 129 0.77 -28.22 10.40
C MET A 129 1.13 -28.69 11.81
N GLN A 130 1.98 -27.94 12.51
CA GLN A 130 2.40 -28.27 13.87
C GLN A 130 1.23 -28.21 14.86
N LYS A 131 0.32 -27.23 14.71
CA LYS A 131 -0.90 -27.13 15.51
C LYS A 131 -1.79 -28.35 15.32
N LYS A 132 -2.06 -28.75 14.07
CA LYS A 132 -2.82 -29.97 13.76
C LYS A 132 -2.18 -31.23 14.36
N LYS A 133 -0.84 -31.31 14.36
CA LYS A 133 -0.10 -32.41 14.98
C LYS A 133 -0.30 -32.44 16.49
N CYS A 134 -0.15 -31.30 17.16
CA CYS A 134 -0.39 -31.18 18.61
C CYS A 134 -1.84 -31.56 18.98
N ASP A 135 -2.82 -31.08 18.21
CA ASP A 135 -4.24 -31.37 18.45
C ASP A 135 -4.53 -32.87 18.29
N ARG A 136 -3.95 -33.52 17.28
CA ARG A 136 -4.06 -34.98 17.09
C ARG A 136 -3.48 -35.76 18.26
N LEU A 137 -2.27 -35.42 18.70
CA LEU A 137 -1.63 -36.11 19.83
C LEU A 137 -2.42 -35.95 21.13
N LYS A 138 -3.05 -34.79 21.35
CA LYS A 138 -3.96 -34.58 22.49
C LYS A 138 -5.20 -35.46 22.39
N GLN A 139 -5.84 -35.50 21.23
CA GLN A 139 -7.03 -36.35 21.01
C GLN A 139 -6.72 -37.84 21.17
N GLU A 140 -5.60 -38.32 20.62
CA GLU A 140 -5.15 -39.72 20.78
C GLU A 140 -4.95 -40.06 22.26
N ARG A 141 -4.37 -39.15 23.02
CA ARG A 141 -4.16 -39.33 24.45
C ARG A 141 -5.45 -39.29 25.25
N GLU A 142 -6.34 -38.34 24.99
CA GLU A 142 -7.66 -38.27 25.63
C GLU A 142 -8.45 -39.55 25.37
N SER A 143 -8.46 -40.02 24.11
CA SER A 143 -9.10 -41.28 23.71
C SER A 143 -8.51 -42.47 24.46
N HIS A 144 -7.19 -42.52 24.64
CA HIS A 144 -6.55 -43.59 25.38
C HIS A 144 -6.88 -43.55 26.88
N VAL A 145 -6.84 -42.37 27.51
CA VAL A 145 -7.23 -42.22 28.93
C VAL A 145 -8.68 -42.65 29.13
N LEU A 146 -9.59 -42.23 28.24
CA LEU A 146 -10.99 -42.66 28.27
C LEU A 146 -11.13 -44.18 28.10
N SER A 147 -10.35 -44.78 27.20
CA SER A 147 -10.31 -46.25 27.02
C SER A 147 -9.82 -46.97 28.27
N GLN A 148 -8.79 -46.48 28.95
CA GLN A 148 -8.30 -47.06 30.21
C GLN A 148 -9.31 -46.94 31.35
N LEU A 149 -10.00 -45.80 31.45
CA LEU A 149 -11.06 -45.60 32.45
C LEU A 149 -12.31 -46.44 32.15
N ALA A 150 -12.53 -46.80 30.90
CA ALA A 150 -13.65 -47.61 30.45
C ALA A 150 -13.44 -49.12 30.62
N VAL A 151 -12.30 -49.59 31.15
CA VAL A 151 -12.06 -51.01 31.45
C VAL A 151 -13.15 -51.53 32.39
N ILE A 152 -14.04 -52.32 31.83
CA ILE A 152 -15.20 -52.89 32.51
C ILE A 152 -14.72 -54.06 33.38
N THR A 153 -15.14 -54.08 34.64
CA THR A 153 -15.14 -55.32 35.44
C THR A 153 -16.44 -56.07 35.13
N GLU A 154 -16.37 -57.38 34.86
CA GLU A 154 -17.54 -58.19 34.48
C GLU A 154 -18.74 -57.90 35.41
N GLY A 155 -19.88 -57.52 34.80
CA GLY A 155 -21.13 -57.24 35.52
C GLY A 155 -21.34 -55.80 36.01
N LYS A 156 -20.42 -54.85 35.77
CA LYS A 156 -20.61 -53.43 36.12
C LYS A 156 -20.70 -52.53 34.88
N ALA A 157 -21.56 -51.52 34.94
CA ALA A 157 -21.64 -50.49 33.91
C ALA A 157 -20.34 -49.65 33.90
N CYS A 158 -19.87 -49.32 32.70
CA CYS A 158 -18.72 -48.45 32.50
C CYS A 158 -18.88 -47.13 33.27
N PRO A 159 -17.90 -46.69 34.07
CA PRO A 159 -17.98 -45.45 34.82
C PRO A 159 -17.93 -44.18 33.94
N VAL A 160 -17.49 -44.29 32.68
CA VAL A 160 -17.37 -43.16 31.73
C VAL A 160 -18.65 -42.96 30.91
N CYS A 161 -19.32 -44.04 30.48
CA CYS A 161 -20.46 -43.96 29.55
C CYS A 161 -21.72 -44.72 29.99
N GLY A 162 -21.67 -45.49 31.07
CA GLY A 162 -22.81 -46.27 31.58
C GLY A 162 -23.15 -47.53 30.78
N SER A 163 -22.43 -47.86 29.71
CA SER A 163 -22.64 -49.08 28.92
C SER A 163 -22.12 -50.33 29.64
N LEU A 164 -22.82 -51.46 29.50
CA LEU A 164 -22.40 -52.78 29.97
C LEU A 164 -21.46 -53.52 28.99
N TYR A 165 -21.37 -53.03 27.74
CA TYR A 165 -20.57 -53.66 26.68
C TYR A 165 -19.76 -52.62 25.91
N HIS A 166 -18.47 -52.88 25.74
CA HIS A 166 -17.62 -52.22 24.75
C HIS A 166 -16.97 -53.28 23.86
N SER A 167 -17.30 -53.29 22.58
CA SER A 167 -16.74 -54.22 21.58
C SER A 167 -15.30 -53.90 21.15
N HIS A 168 -14.70 -52.80 21.64
CA HIS A 168 -13.44 -52.25 21.11
C HIS A 168 -12.32 -52.02 22.15
N LEU A 169 -12.47 -52.51 23.39
CA LEU A 169 -11.43 -52.30 24.42
C LEU A 169 -10.17 -53.16 24.21
N GLU A 170 -10.26 -54.27 23.48
CA GLU A 170 -9.15 -55.22 23.32
C GLU A 170 -8.06 -54.77 22.32
N SER A 171 -8.25 -53.68 21.56
CA SER A 171 -7.30 -53.29 20.51
C SER A 171 -6.33 -52.15 20.86
N TYR A 172 -6.42 -51.52 22.04
CA TYR A 172 -5.48 -50.45 22.43
C TYR A 172 -4.21 -51.04 23.06
N GLN A 173 -3.38 -51.73 22.27
CA GLN A 173 -2.02 -52.12 22.69
C GLN A 173 -0.90 -51.38 21.98
N GLU A 174 -1.19 -50.43 21.08
CA GLU A 174 -0.14 -49.76 20.31
C GLU A 174 0.07 -48.30 20.71
N GLN A 175 1.21 -48.08 21.39
CA GLN A 175 1.96 -46.82 21.53
C GLN A 175 1.15 -45.53 21.74
N THR A 176 0.80 -45.25 22.99
CA THR A 176 0.37 -43.90 23.39
C THR A 176 1.46 -42.86 23.24
N PRO A 177 1.14 -41.66 22.75
CA PRO A 177 2.05 -40.53 22.85
C PRO A 177 2.33 -40.20 24.32
N SER A 178 3.60 -40.28 24.72
CA SER A 178 4.04 -39.85 26.05
C SER A 178 3.78 -38.35 26.24
N GLU A 179 3.46 -37.93 27.46
CA GLU A 179 3.31 -36.52 27.85
C GLU A 179 4.54 -35.69 27.42
N ALA A 180 5.73 -36.27 27.52
CA ALA A 180 6.97 -35.63 27.09
C ALA A 180 6.99 -35.32 25.57
N ILE A 181 6.35 -36.15 24.75
CA ILE A 181 6.24 -35.94 23.29
C ILE A 181 5.27 -34.79 23.02
N ILE A 182 4.11 -34.77 23.70
CA ILE A 182 3.12 -33.69 23.56
C ILE A 182 3.72 -32.35 24.00
N GLU A 183 4.41 -32.32 25.14
CA GLU A 183 5.06 -31.11 25.65
C GLU A 183 6.16 -30.62 24.71
N LYS A 184 6.96 -31.53 24.14
CA LYS A 184 7.99 -31.18 23.15
C LYS A 184 7.39 -30.56 21.89
N GLU A 185 6.32 -31.14 21.37
CA GLU A 185 5.66 -30.63 20.16
C GLU A 185 4.89 -29.33 20.43
N MET A 186 4.34 -29.14 21.64
CA MET A 186 3.78 -27.87 22.12
C MET A 186 4.85 -26.78 22.20
N LYS A 187 6.02 -27.06 22.78
CA LYS A 187 7.13 -26.08 22.84
C LYS A 187 7.56 -25.62 21.45
N LYS A 188 7.66 -26.54 20.49
CA LYS A 188 7.93 -26.20 19.08
C LYS A 188 6.85 -25.29 18.49
N LEU A 189 5.57 -25.55 18.78
CA LEU A 189 4.48 -24.69 18.34
C LEU A 189 4.62 -23.28 18.92
N THR A 190 4.98 -23.16 20.20
CA THR A 190 5.19 -21.85 20.84
C THR A 190 6.34 -21.08 20.19
N THR A 191 7.46 -21.75 19.89
CA THR A 191 8.60 -21.12 19.20
C THR A 191 8.20 -20.64 17.80
N LEU A 192 7.47 -21.46 17.03
CA LEU A 192 6.97 -21.07 15.71
C LEU A 192 5.99 -19.88 15.78
N ASP A 193 5.15 -19.81 16.82
CA ASP A 193 4.24 -18.68 17.05
C ASP A 193 4.98 -17.38 17.33
N GLU A 194 6.04 -17.44 18.13
CA GLU A 194 6.89 -16.28 18.44
C GLU A 194 7.66 -15.80 17.20
N GLU A 195 8.28 -16.72 16.46
CA GLU A 195 8.99 -16.44 15.21
C GLU A 195 8.05 -15.84 14.15
N THR A 196 6.85 -16.38 14.01
CA THR A 196 5.84 -15.87 13.07
C THR A 196 5.45 -14.43 13.43
N LYS A 197 5.15 -14.15 14.70
CA LYS A 197 4.76 -12.81 15.17
C LYS A 197 5.88 -11.79 14.97
N GLU A 198 7.12 -12.16 15.24
CA GLU A 198 8.25 -11.26 15.07
C GLU A 198 8.47 -10.93 13.60
N MET A 199 8.33 -11.93 12.73
CA MET A 199 8.45 -11.74 11.29
C MET A 199 7.33 -10.88 10.71
N GLU A 200 6.11 -11.02 11.22
CA GLU A 200 4.97 -10.15 10.87
C GLU A 200 5.21 -8.69 11.27
N LYS A 201 5.81 -8.43 12.43
CA LYS A 201 6.17 -7.07 12.85
C LYS A 201 7.17 -6.44 11.88
N ILE A 202 8.22 -7.18 11.50
CA ILE A 202 9.22 -6.72 10.52
C ILE A 202 8.52 -6.40 9.20
N LEU A 203 7.65 -7.28 8.73
CA LEU A 203 6.93 -7.12 7.47
C LEU A 203 5.98 -5.91 7.48
N SER A 204 5.34 -5.65 8.63
CA SER A 204 4.50 -4.45 8.82
C SER A 204 5.32 -3.16 8.78
N HIS A 205 6.51 -3.15 9.39
CA HIS A 205 7.42 -2.00 9.35
C HIS A 205 7.87 -1.69 7.92
N ILE A 206 8.23 -2.73 7.16
CA ILE A 206 8.64 -2.59 5.76
C ILE A 206 7.46 -2.06 4.92
N ARG A 207 6.23 -2.55 5.16
CA ARG A 207 5.03 -2.06 4.46
C ARG A 207 4.78 -0.57 4.72
N ILE A 208 4.82 -0.13 5.97
CA ILE A 208 4.65 1.28 6.34
C ILE A 208 5.72 2.16 5.68
N SER A 209 6.97 1.68 5.63
CA SER A 209 8.06 2.36 4.93
C SER A 209 7.79 2.48 3.42
N ASN A 210 7.27 1.42 2.80
CA ASN A 210 6.93 1.40 1.38
C ASN A 210 5.73 2.30 1.02
N ASP A 211 4.74 2.43 1.90
CA ASP A 211 3.60 3.34 1.70
C ASP A 211 4.04 4.82 1.79
N LYS A 212 4.96 5.14 2.72
CA LYS A 212 5.59 6.48 2.79
C LYS A 212 6.39 6.80 1.53
N LYS A 213 7.08 5.82 0.95
CA LYS A 213 7.73 5.95 -0.37
C LYS A 213 6.72 6.25 -1.46
N ASN A 214 5.63 5.49 -1.57
CA ASN A 214 4.67 5.68 -2.66
C ASN A 214 4.09 7.10 -2.64
N LEU A 215 3.95 7.69 -1.45
CA LEU A 215 3.58 9.08 -1.28
C LEU A 215 4.68 10.04 -1.79
N LEU A 216 5.94 9.83 -1.40
CA LEU A 216 7.08 10.62 -1.89
C LEU A 216 7.25 10.52 -3.42
N PHE A 217 7.19 9.30 -3.96
CA PHE A 217 7.22 9.03 -5.39
C PHE A 217 6.09 9.74 -6.14
N SER A 218 4.88 9.74 -5.58
CA SER A 218 3.73 10.47 -6.15
C SER A 218 3.92 11.98 -6.12
N GLN A 219 4.56 12.52 -5.07
CA GLN A 219 4.92 13.94 -4.98
C GLN A 219 5.99 14.31 -6.02
N LEU A 220 6.92 13.40 -6.27
CA LEU A 220 7.98 13.59 -7.26
C LEU A 220 7.48 13.51 -8.67
N LEU A 221 6.61 12.54 -8.97
CA LEU A 221 5.91 12.49 -10.25
C LEU A 221 5.16 13.79 -10.53
N ARG A 222 4.46 14.34 -9.51
CA ARG A 222 3.77 15.63 -9.65
C ARG A 222 4.75 16.76 -9.94
N ASN A 223 5.86 16.84 -9.21
CA ASN A 223 6.84 17.90 -9.40
C ASN A 223 7.59 17.79 -10.75
N THR A 224 7.82 16.58 -11.26
CA THR A 224 8.43 16.36 -12.59
C THR A 224 7.43 16.54 -13.73
N THR A 225 6.14 16.22 -13.56
CA THR A 225 5.11 16.60 -14.56
C THR A 225 4.91 18.12 -14.68
N ILE A 226 5.29 18.89 -13.66
CA ILE A 226 5.27 20.36 -13.69
C ILE A 226 6.57 20.92 -14.32
N GLY A 227 7.64 20.14 -14.41
CA GLY A 227 8.91 20.50 -15.06
C GLY A 227 9.15 19.67 -16.33
N GLY A 228 8.64 20.14 -17.46
CA GLY A 228 8.67 19.43 -18.74
C GLY A 228 10.05 18.95 -19.23
N ASP A 229 9.99 17.83 -19.97
CA ASP A 229 10.88 17.37 -21.04
C ASP A 229 12.26 16.74 -20.76
N GLN A 230 12.63 16.36 -19.53
CA GLN A 230 13.92 15.67 -19.30
C GLN A 230 13.84 14.30 -18.62
N LEU A 231 12.86 13.48 -19.00
CA LEU A 231 12.87 12.05 -18.66
C LEU A 231 13.36 11.24 -19.86
N THR A 232 14.50 10.55 -19.68
CA THR A 232 15.08 9.62 -20.65
C THR A 232 14.04 8.60 -21.11
N ASN A 233 14.06 8.25 -22.39
CA ASN A 233 13.09 7.29 -22.98
C ASN A 233 13.03 5.96 -22.23
N ALA A 234 14.12 5.53 -21.58
CA ALA A 234 14.15 4.36 -20.70
C ALA A 234 13.18 4.49 -19.50
N TRP A 235 13.16 5.64 -18.82
CA TRP A 235 12.26 5.89 -17.70
C TRP A 235 10.79 6.00 -18.14
N LYS A 236 10.53 6.62 -19.30
CA LYS A 236 9.17 6.63 -19.87
C LYS A 236 8.69 5.21 -20.17
N ASN A 237 9.55 4.37 -20.74
CA ASN A 237 9.25 2.99 -21.04
C ASN A 237 9.05 2.14 -19.77
N ASP A 238 9.87 2.33 -18.74
CA ASP A 238 9.71 1.62 -17.46
C ASP A 238 8.44 2.02 -16.73
N ILE A 239 8.10 3.31 -16.70
CA ILE A 239 6.84 3.81 -16.14
C ILE A 239 5.65 3.23 -16.92
N GLN A 240 5.75 3.19 -18.25
CA GLN A 240 4.71 2.63 -19.10
C GLN A 240 4.55 1.11 -18.90
N ALA A 241 5.66 0.37 -18.71
CA ALA A 241 5.64 -1.05 -18.37
C ALA A 241 5.03 -1.31 -16.99
N ILE A 242 5.30 -0.44 -16.01
CA ILE A 242 4.67 -0.53 -14.67
C ILE A 242 3.17 -0.27 -14.76
N LEU A 243 2.74 0.72 -15.55
CA LEU A 243 1.33 1.02 -15.76
C LEU A 243 0.61 -0.14 -16.47
N GLN A 244 1.20 -0.72 -17.51
CA GLN A 244 0.64 -1.90 -18.19
C GLN A 244 0.52 -3.09 -17.24
N LYS A 245 1.55 -3.36 -16.44
CA LYS A 245 1.53 -4.45 -15.45
C LYS A 245 0.47 -4.23 -14.36
N LYS A 246 0.20 -2.97 -14.00
CA LYS A 246 -0.89 -2.62 -13.09
C LYS A 246 -2.25 -2.93 -13.71
N ASP A 247 -2.46 -2.59 -14.98
CA ASP A 247 -3.73 -2.85 -15.67
C ASP A 247 -3.96 -4.36 -15.87
N GLU A 248 -2.91 -5.14 -16.16
CA GLU A 248 -2.98 -6.61 -16.17
C GLU A 248 -3.38 -7.19 -14.82
N LEU A 249 -2.82 -6.66 -13.72
CA LEU A 249 -3.16 -7.11 -12.37
C LEU A 249 -4.60 -6.74 -11.99
N ILE A 250 -5.09 -5.57 -12.39
CA ILE A 250 -6.50 -5.18 -12.21
C ILE A 250 -7.42 -6.16 -12.95
N THR A 251 -7.07 -6.51 -14.19
CA THR A 251 -7.84 -7.47 -14.99
C THR A 251 -7.85 -8.86 -14.35
N LYS A 252 -6.71 -9.34 -13.87
CA LYS A 252 -6.62 -10.61 -13.12
C LYS A 252 -7.45 -10.57 -11.84
N GLN A 253 -7.44 -9.46 -11.11
CA GLN A 253 -8.25 -9.28 -9.91
C GLN A 253 -9.75 -9.35 -10.22
N GLN A 254 -10.20 -8.73 -11.32
CA GLN A 254 -11.59 -8.79 -11.76
C GLN A 254 -12.01 -10.22 -12.09
N ILE A 255 -11.16 -10.99 -12.78
CA ILE A 255 -11.43 -12.41 -13.07
C ILE A 255 -11.56 -13.22 -11.78
N ILE A 256 -10.65 -13.03 -10.82
CA ILE A 256 -10.69 -13.71 -9.53
C ILE A 256 -11.98 -13.37 -8.78
N ASN A 257 -12.42 -12.11 -8.80
CA ASN A 257 -13.67 -11.71 -8.14
C ASN A 257 -14.88 -12.43 -8.75
N VAL A 258 -14.97 -12.51 -10.08
CA VAL A 258 -16.05 -13.24 -10.77
C VAL A 258 -16.03 -14.73 -10.41
N GLN A 259 -14.84 -15.36 -10.40
CA GLN A 259 -14.69 -16.75 -9.99
C GLN A 259 -15.09 -16.97 -8.52
N THR A 260 -14.76 -16.01 -7.65
CA THR A 260 -15.14 -16.05 -6.23
C THR A 260 -16.65 -15.98 -6.06
N GLU A 261 -17.32 -15.09 -6.80
CA GLU A 261 -18.79 -14.99 -6.80
C GLU A 261 -19.45 -16.30 -7.29
N GLN A 262 -18.90 -16.92 -8.34
CA GLN A 262 -19.38 -18.22 -8.83
C GLN A 262 -19.22 -19.34 -7.80
N LEU A 263 -18.09 -19.38 -7.08
CA LEU A 263 -17.83 -20.34 -6.02
C LEU A 263 -18.81 -20.14 -4.86
N VAL A 264 -19.03 -18.90 -4.42
CA VAL A 264 -20.02 -18.57 -3.38
C VAL A 264 -21.41 -19.04 -3.80
N GLY A 265 -21.83 -18.80 -5.04
CA GLY A 265 -23.12 -19.27 -5.55
C GLY A 265 -23.21 -20.80 -5.67
N THR A 266 -22.09 -21.51 -5.79
CA THR A 266 -22.06 -22.98 -5.80
C THR A 266 -22.14 -23.55 -4.40
N ILE A 267 -21.42 -22.95 -3.44
CA ILE A 267 -21.51 -23.29 -2.01
C ILE A 267 -22.95 -23.12 -1.51
N GLN A 268 -23.61 -22.01 -1.86
CA GLN A 268 -25.00 -21.77 -1.47
C GLN A 268 -25.93 -22.89 -1.97
N ARG A 269 -25.78 -23.29 -3.23
CA ARG A 269 -26.55 -24.41 -3.82
C ARG A 269 -26.29 -25.74 -3.13
N ILE A 270 -25.05 -26.01 -2.74
CA ILE A 270 -24.70 -27.22 -1.98
C ILE A 270 -25.39 -27.19 -0.61
N SER A 271 -25.35 -26.07 0.11
CA SER A 271 -26.06 -25.95 1.39
C SER A 271 -27.58 -26.14 1.26
N ASP A 272 -28.20 -25.62 0.19
CA ASP A 272 -29.63 -25.84 -0.07
C ASP A 272 -29.93 -27.33 -0.31
N LEU A 273 -29.08 -28.03 -1.07
CA LEU A 273 -29.20 -29.47 -1.32
C LEU A 273 -28.99 -30.30 -0.05
N GLU A 274 -28.04 -29.92 0.81
CA GLU A 274 -27.82 -30.57 2.12
C GLU A 274 -29.07 -30.45 3.01
N LEU A 275 -29.74 -29.29 2.98
CA LEU A 275 -30.99 -29.07 3.69
C LEU A 275 -32.10 -29.99 3.16
N GLN A 276 -32.27 -30.05 1.84
CA GLN A 276 -33.25 -30.94 1.19
C GLN A 276 -32.98 -32.43 1.51
N MET A 277 -31.71 -32.86 1.47
CA MET A 277 -31.34 -34.22 1.86
C MET A 277 -31.69 -34.54 3.32
N LYS A 278 -31.56 -33.55 4.21
CA LYS A 278 -31.91 -33.72 5.63
C LYS A 278 -33.41 -33.94 5.81
N ASP A 279 -34.23 -33.22 5.05
CA ASP A 279 -35.69 -33.39 5.03
C ASP A 279 -36.09 -34.75 4.46
N ILE A 280 -35.51 -35.15 3.32
CA ILE A 280 -35.74 -36.49 2.72
C ILE A 280 -35.36 -37.60 3.71
N ASN A 281 -34.23 -37.48 4.41
CA ASN A 281 -33.81 -38.47 5.40
C ASN A 281 -34.77 -38.54 6.60
N LYS A 282 -35.37 -37.40 7.00
CA LYS A 282 -36.40 -37.36 8.03
C LYS A 282 -37.67 -38.09 7.58
N GLU A 283 -38.11 -37.88 6.35
CA GLU A 283 -39.24 -38.60 5.73
C GLU A 283 -38.97 -40.09 5.61
N TYR A 284 -37.78 -40.48 5.14
CA TYR A 284 -37.36 -41.87 5.04
C TYR A 284 -37.41 -42.57 6.42
N LYS A 285 -36.88 -41.93 7.47
CA LYS A 285 -36.97 -42.46 8.85
C LYS A 285 -38.42 -42.63 9.31
N HIS A 286 -39.31 -41.70 8.95
CA HIS A 286 -40.73 -41.83 9.25
C HIS A 286 -41.37 -43.01 8.52
N MET A 287 -41.07 -43.18 7.23
CA MET A 287 -41.57 -44.27 6.40
C MET A 287 -41.12 -45.65 6.91
N VAL A 288 -39.84 -45.78 7.32
CA VAL A 288 -39.32 -47.00 7.93
C VAL A 288 -40.08 -47.36 9.21
N LYS A 289 -40.37 -46.37 10.08
CA LYS A 289 -41.18 -46.61 11.29
C LYS A 289 -42.58 -47.11 10.94
N MET A 290 -43.25 -46.48 9.96
CA MET A 290 -44.57 -46.93 9.49
C MET A 290 -44.54 -48.34 8.91
N ALA A 291 -43.53 -48.69 8.11
CA ALA A 291 -43.36 -50.03 7.56
C ALA A 291 -43.09 -51.09 8.65
N THR A 292 -42.39 -50.73 9.72
CA THR A 292 -42.20 -51.62 10.89
C THR A 292 -43.52 -51.82 11.63
N VAL A 293 -44.30 -50.75 11.87
CA VAL A 293 -45.64 -50.85 12.49
C VAL A 293 -46.57 -51.71 11.64
N ALA A 294 -46.61 -51.50 10.32
CA ALA A 294 -47.44 -52.29 9.41
C ALA A 294 -47.05 -53.78 9.44
N ARG A 295 -45.75 -54.10 9.46
CA ARG A 295 -45.28 -55.49 9.60
C ARG A 295 -45.72 -56.12 10.92
N GLU A 296 -45.70 -55.37 12.02
CA GLU A 296 -46.12 -55.87 13.33
C GLU A 296 -47.63 -56.09 13.39
N VAL A 297 -48.43 -55.20 12.80
CA VAL A 297 -49.89 -55.36 12.68
C VAL A 297 -50.25 -56.61 11.88
N ILE A 298 -49.62 -56.82 10.72
CA ILE A 298 -49.81 -58.05 9.92
C ILE A 298 -49.45 -59.28 10.74
N ARG A 299 -48.34 -59.25 11.48
CA ARG A 299 -47.94 -60.36 12.36
C ARG A 299 -48.99 -60.67 13.42
N GLN A 300 -49.57 -59.65 14.03
CA GLN A 300 -50.61 -59.81 15.04
C GLN A 300 -51.91 -60.36 14.44
N GLU A 301 -52.31 -59.93 13.24
CA GLU A 301 -53.47 -60.49 12.53
C GLU A 301 -53.29 -61.98 12.18
N PHE A 302 -52.08 -62.40 11.77
CA PHE A 302 -51.77 -63.82 11.52
C PHE A 302 -51.71 -64.67 12.80
N TYR A 303 -51.41 -64.08 13.96
CA TYR A 303 -51.43 -64.80 15.25
C TYR A 303 -52.83 -64.91 15.88
N ILE A 304 -53.79 -64.09 15.44
CA ILE A 304 -55.17 -64.10 15.95
C ILE A 304 -56.07 -65.05 15.15
N ASN A 305 -55.63 -65.55 13.98
CA ASN A 305 -56.42 -66.47 13.16
C ASN A 305 -55.61 -67.68 12.67
N PRO A 306 -55.45 -68.74 13.48
CA PRO A 306 -54.78 -69.98 13.06
C PRO A 306 -55.59 -70.82 12.05
N ASP A 307 -56.85 -70.48 11.74
CA ASP A 307 -57.80 -71.38 11.07
C ASP A 307 -57.97 -71.16 9.55
N ILE A 308 -57.10 -70.41 8.88
CA ILE A 308 -57.17 -70.25 7.41
C ILE A 308 -55.79 -70.42 6.76
N VAL A 309 -55.24 -71.63 6.80
CA VAL A 309 -54.32 -72.11 5.74
C VAL A 309 -54.58 -73.61 5.48
N THR A 310 -55.47 -73.86 4.52
CA THR A 310 -55.46 -75.01 3.59
C THR A 310 -55.59 -74.45 2.19
#